data_AF-A0A7S2J7P0-F1
#
_entry.id   AF-A0A7S2J7P0-F1
#
_cell.length_a   1.000
_cell.length_b   1.000
_cell.length_c   1.000
_cell.angle_alpha   90.00
_cell.angle_beta   90.00
_cell.angle_gamma   90.00
#
_symmetry.space_group_name_H-M   'P 1'
#
loop_
_entity.id
_entity.type
_entity.pdbx_description
1 polymer ?
#
loop_
_entity_poly.entity_id
_entity_poly.type
_entity_poly.pdbx_seq_one_letter_code
_entity_poly.pdbx_strand_id
1 'polypeptide(L)'
;AAGSFLEHVYGESGKGPDVDLIEMLERDCVDRCPQVTWDSIAGLDQAKSLLEEAVVLPLVMPEYFQGIRRPWKGVLMFGPPGTGKTMLAKAVATQCSTSFFNVSASTMASKYRGDSEKLVRLLFEMARFYAP
;
A
#
# COMPACT_ATOMS: atom_id res chain seq x y z
N ALA A 1 -3.92 -12.22 16.05
CA ALA A 1 -2.94 -12.97 15.27
C ALA A 1 -3.44 -12.95 13.83
N ALA A 2 -2.90 -12.06 12.99
CA ALA A 2 -3.26 -12.06 11.58
C ALA A 2 -2.65 -13.33 10.96
N GLY A 3 -3.49 -14.23 10.44
CA GLY A 3 -3.03 -15.37 9.66
C GLY A 3 -2.20 -14.89 8.48
N SER A 4 -1.30 -15.74 7.99
CA SER A 4 -0.53 -15.37 6.79
C SER A 4 -1.48 -15.22 5.61
N PHE A 5 -1.17 -14.32 4.66
CA PHE A 5 -1.98 -14.20 3.44
C PHE A 5 -2.04 -15.55 2.68
N LEU A 6 -1.01 -16.39 2.80
CA LEU A 6 -1.00 -17.76 2.28
C LEU A 6 -2.10 -18.66 2.88
N GLU A 7 -2.33 -18.59 4.19
CA GLU A 7 -3.42 -19.33 4.85
C GLU A 7 -4.80 -18.80 4.42
N HIS A 8 -4.91 -17.50 4.13
CA HIS A 8 -6.14 -16.92 3.61
C HIS A 8 -6.48 -17.45 2.21
N VAL A 9 -5.47 -17.59 1.34
CA VAL A 9 -5.65 -18.01 -0.06
C VAL A 9 -5.79 -19.53 -0.21
N TYR A 10 -5.04 -20.33 0.56
CA TYR A 10 -4.96 -21.79 0.39
C TYR A 10 -5.43 -22.61 1.62
N GLY A 11 -5.94 -21.96 2.68
CA GLY A 11 -6.34 -22.63 3.91
C GLY A 11 -5.17 -23.24 4.70
N GLU A 12 -5.46 -24.09 5.69
CA GLU A 12 -4.46 -24.72 6.58
C GLU A 12 -3.41 -25.58 5.85
N SER A 13 -3.65 -25.94 4.58
CA SER A 13 -2.72 -26.74 3.79
C SER A 13 -1.55 -25.94 3.24
N GLY A 14 -1.66 -24.61 3.13
CA GLY A 14 -0.59 -23.70 2.68
C GLY A 14 0.04 -24.05 1.31
N LYS A 15 -0.61 -24.90 0.51
CA LYS A 15 -0.06 -25.46 -0.73
C LYS A 15 -0.89 -25.00 -1.91
N GLY A 16 -0.25 -24.22 -2.76
CA GLY A 16 -0.78 -23.79 -4.04
C GLY A 16 0.34 -23.55 -5.06
N PRO A 17 -0.01 -23.36 -6.33
CA PRO A 17 0.97 -23.12 -7.38
C PRO A 17 1.66 -21.75 -7.27
N ASP A 18 1.07 -20.79 -6.55
CA ASP A 18 1.53 -19.40 -6.50
C ASP A 18 2.18 -19.03 -5.15
N VAL A 19 2.52 -20.01 -4.29
CA VAL A 19 3.10 -19.77 -2.95
C VAL A 19 4.40 -18.97 -3.05
N ASP A 20 5.30 -19.36 -3.93
CA ASP A 20 6.58 -18.67 -4.15
C ASP A 20 6.39 -17.20 -4.57
N LEU A 21 5.35 -16.93 -5.39
CA LEU A 21 5.03 -15.58 -5.85
C LEU A 21 4.47 -14.72 -4.72
N ILE A 22 3.62 -15.32 -3.87
CA ILE A 22 3.04 -14.65 -2.71
C ILE A 22 4.11 -14.30 -1.68
N GLU A 23 5.01 -15.24 -1.37
CA GLU A 23 6.11 -14.99 -0.43
C GLU A 23 7.05 -13.89 -0.95
N MET A 24 7.37 -13.91 -2.25
CA MET A 24 8.16 -12.85 -2.88
C MET A 24 7.48 -11.49 -2.74
N LEU A 25 6.17 -11.42 -3.04
CA LEU A 25 5.40 -10.17 -2.91
C LEU A 25 5.34 -9.67 -1.47
N GLU A 26 5.10 -10.55 -0.51
CA GLU A 26 5.04 -10.15 0.90
C GLU A 26 6.39 -9.63 1.40
N ARG A 27 7.49 -10.27 0.99
CA ARG A 27 8.84 -9.87 1.38
C ARG A 27 9.31 -8.57 0.72
N ASP A 28 9.07 -8.42 -0.59
CA ASP A 28 9.69 -7.35 -1.38
C ASP A 28 8.80 -6.11 -1.50
N CYS A 29 7.47 -6.28 -1.45
CA CYS A 29 6.53 -5.16 -1.65
C CYS A 29 5.95 -4.62 -0.34
N VAL A 30 5.85 -5.42 0.73
CA VAL A 30 5.15 -5.00 1.95
C VAL A 30 6.13 -4.45 2.99
N ASP A 31 5.98 -3.16 3.28
CA ASP A 31 6.65 -2.50 4.40
C ASP A 31 5.60 -2.19 5.48
N ARG A 32 5.69 -2.90 6.62
CA ARG A 32 4.69 -2.80 7.70
C ARG A 32 4.87 -1.57 8.58
N CYS A 33 6.03 -0.92 8.55
CA CYS A 33 6.25 0.27 9.36
C CYS A 33 7.40 1.11 8.78
N PRO A 34 7.12 1.95 7.77
CA PRO A 34 8.06 3.00 7.42
C PRO A 34 8.30 3.88 8.66
N GLN A 35 9.54 4.11 9.07
CA GLN A 35 9.88 4.93 10.25
C GLN A 35 10.05 6.41 9.85
N VAL A 36 9.10 6.96 9.09
CA VAL A 36 9.16 8.32 8.54
C VAL A 36 8.06 9.16 9.14
N THR A 37 8.38 10.30 9.74
CA THR A 37 7.39 11.20 10.35
C THR A 37 7.18 12.46 9.51
N TRP A 38 6.08 13.18 9.71
CA TRP A 38 5.82 14.47 9.02
C TRP A 38 6.92 15.51 9.27
N ASP A 39 7.55 15.46 10.44
CA ASP A 39 8.65 16.34 10.85
C ASP A 39 9.93 16.11 10.04
N SER A 40 10.11 14.89 9.51
CA SER A 40 11.27 14.54 8.69
C SER A 40 11.21 15.14 7.27
N ILE A 41 10.08 15.73 6.88
CA ILE A 41 9.85 16.32 5.56
C ILE A 41 9.79 17.83 5.69
N ALA A 42 10.73 18.55 5.07
CA ALA A 42 10.71 20.01 5.06
C ALA A 42 9.79 20.56 3.95
N GLY A 43 8.92 21.51 4.31
CA GLY A 43 7.99 22.18 3.40
C GLY A 43 6.85 21.27 2.87
N LEU A 44 6.35 21.60 1.67
CA LEU A 44 5.23 20.91 1.00
C LEU A 44 3.92 20.95 1.81
N ASP A 45 3.67 22.00 2.58
CA ASP A 45 2.55 22.09 3.52
C ASP A 45 1.19 21.86 2.85
N GLN A 46 1.01 22.37 1.63
CA GLN A 46 -0.21 22.14 0.85
C GLN A 46 -0.39 20.65 0.51
N ALA A 47 0.67 19.93 0.13
CA ALA A 47 0.59 18.52 -0.21
C ALA A 47 0.38 17.65 1.04
N LYS A 48 1.00 18.03 2.17
CA LYS A 48 0.78 17.37 3.46
C LYS A 48 -0.68 17.49 3.90
N SER A 49 -1.21 18.72 3.91
CA SER A 49 -2.61 18.98 4.30
C SER A 49 -3.58 18.24 3.39
N LEU A 50 -3.35 18.24 2.08
CA LEU A 50 -4.22 17.53 1.13
C LEU A 50 -4.21 16.01 1.34
N LEU A 51 -3.05 15.42 1.69
CA LEU A 51 -2.98 14.00 1.99
C LEU A 51 -3.56 13.63 3.35
N GLU A 52 -3.40 14.51 4.33
CA GLU A 52 -4.06 14.35 5.63
C GLU A 52 -5.58 14.33 5.45
N GLU A 53 -6.12 15.26 4.64
CA GLU A 53 -7.55 15.27 4.32
C GLU A 53 -7.99 14.06 3.48
N ALA A 54 -7.16 13.62 2.53
CA ALA A 54 -7.51 12.54 1.61
C ALA A 54 -7.41 11.13 2.25
N VAL A 55 -6.50 10.94 3.22
CA VAL A 55 -6.16 9.62 3.77
C VAL A 55 -6.40 9.53 5.27
N VAL A 56 -5.94 10.51 6.06
CA VAL A 56 -6.03 10.45 7.53
C VAL A 56 -7.46 10.70 8.00
N LEU A 57 -8.12 11.76 7.51
CA LEU A 57 -9.48 12.09 7.95
C LEU A 57 -10.51 10.98 7.70
N PRO A 58 -10.53 10.29 6.54
CA PRO A 58 -11.45 9.17 6.34
C PRO A 58 -11.22 7.99 7.27
N LEU A 59 -9.96 7.75 7.69
CA LEU A 59 -9.62 6.70 8.64
C LEU A 59 -10.05 7.05 10.07
N VAL A 60 -9.90 8.32 10.47
CA VAL A 60 -10.27 8.78 11.81
C VAL A 60 -11.78 8.99 11.96
N MET A 61 -12.47 9.47 10.91
CA MET A 61 -13.88 9.87 10.97
C MET A 61 -14.71 9.31 9.79
N PRO A 62 -14.84 7.97 9.66
CA PRO A 62 -15.49 7.35 8.51
C PRO A 62 -16.97 7.74 8.33
N GLU A 63 -17.65 8.14 9.41
CA GLU A 63 -19.06 8.55 9.40
C GLU A 63 -19.33 9.79 8.54
N TYR A 64 -18.36 10.70 8.45
CA TYR A 64 -18.48 11.95 7.68
C TYR A 64 -18.17 11.77 6.20
N PHE A 65 -17.45 10.70 5.83
CA PHE A 65 -16.99 10.43 4.47
C PHE A 65 -17.93 9.45 3.74
N GLN A 66 -19.24 9.73 3.78
CA GLN A 66 -20.28 8.94 3.12
C GLN A 66 -20.82 9.62 1.84
N GLY A 67 -21.32 8.82 0.91
CA GLY A 67 -21.96 9.28 -0.33
C GLY A 67 -21.01 10.09 -1.23
N ILE A 68 -21.29 11.39 -1.37
CA ILE A 68 -20.50 12.31 -2.22
C ILE A 68 -19.10 12.55 -1.65
N ARG A 69 -18.97 12.48 -0.31
CA ARG A 69 -17.70 12.69 0.42
C ARG A 69 -16.90 11.41 0.59
N ARG A 70 -17.04 10.44 -0.31
CA ARG A 70 -16.27 9.19 -0.26
C ARG A 70 -14.76 9.47 -0.27
N PRO A 71 -13.95 8.65 0.42
CA PRO A 71 -12.50 8.80 0.42
C PRO A 71 -11.94 8.71 -0.99
N TRP A 72 -10.78 9.33 -1.18
CA TRP A 72 -10.12 9.38 -2.47
C TRP A 72 -9.56 7.99 -2.79
N LYS A 73 -9.80 7.50 -4.01
CA LYS A 73 -9.34 6.17 -4.43
C LYS A 73 -7.86 6.12 -4.83
N GLY A 74 -7.25 7.28 -5.06
CA GLY A 74 -5.86 7.37 -5.49
C GLY A 74 -5.39 8.81 -5.55
N VAL A 75 -4.10 9.00 -5.29
CA VAL A 75 -3.41 10.30 -5.34
C VAL A 75 -2.24 10.17 -6.28
N LEU A 76 -2.10 11.10 -7.22
CA LEU A 76 -0.96 11.18 -8.13
C LEU A 76 -0.04 12.33 -7.69
N MET A 77 1.19 11.99 -7.34
CA MET A 77 2.23 12.96 -7.01
C MET A 77 3.19 13.09 -8.19
N PHE A 78 3.33 14.30 -8.75
CA PHE A 78 4.23 14.58 -9.86
C PHE A 78 5.27 15.64 -9.49
N GLY A 79 6.33 15.74 -10.29
CA GLY A 79 7.37 16.77 -10.17
C GLY A 79 8.78 16.21 -10.36
N PRO A 80 9.82 17.05 -10.27
CA PRO A 80 11.22 16.65 -10.43
C PRO A 80 11.62 15.48 -9.51
N PRO A 81 12.63 14.68 -9.88
CA PRO A 81 13.20 13.68 -8.97
C PRO A 81 13.81 14.37 -7.74
N GLY A 82 13.77 13.71 -6.58
CA GLY A 82 14.38 14.22 -5.34
C GLY A 82 13.51 15.16 -4.49
N THR A 83 12.26 15.45 -4.89
CA THR A 83 11.36 16.34 -4.10
C THR A 83 10.60 15.62 -2.97
N GLY A 84 11.07 14.47 -2.48
CA GLY A 84 10.47 13.80 -1.33
C GLY A 84 9.13 13.08 -1.54
N LYS A 85 8.64 12.90 -2.77
CA LYS A 85 7.33 12.25 -3.06
C LYS A 85 7.17 10.88 -2.38
N THR A 86 8.17 10.01 -2.50
CA THR A 86 8.16 8.67 -1.88
C THR A 86 8.26 8.75 -0.36
N MET A 87 9.03 9.71 0.17
CA MET A 87 9.18 9.92 1.61
C MET A 87 7.86 10.39 2.24
N LEU A 88 7.13 11.24 1.52
CA LEU A 88 5.84 11.76 1.91
C LEU A 88 4.75 10.68 1.85
N ALA A 89 4.78 9.77 0.86
CA ALA A 89 3.93 8.58 0.86
C ALA A 89 4.20 7.67 2.07
N LYS A 90 5.48 7.47 2.41
CA LYS A 90 5.90 6.68 3.58
C LYS A 90 5.42 7.31 4.89
N ALA A 91 5.56 8.62 5.04
CA ALA A 91 5.11 9.34 6.23
C ALA A 91 3.60 9.19 6.48
N VAL A 92 2.78 9.23 5.42
CA VAL A 92 1.34 8.98 5.51
C VAL A 92 1.08 7.56 6.03
N ALA A 93 1.76 6.55 5.49
CA ALA A 93 1.58 5.17 5.94
C ALA A 93 1.99 4.98 7.42
N THR A 94 3.08 5.62 7.86
CA THR A 94 3.50 5.63 9.26
C THR A 94 2.44 6.22 10.18
N GLN A 95 1.85 7.35 9.78
CA GLN A 95 0.88 8.10 10.58
C GLN A 95 -0.44 7.36 10.70
N CYS A 96 -0.88 6.73 9.61
CA CYS A 96 -2.07 5.90 9.60
C CYS A 96 -1.84 4.51 10.21
N SER A 97 -0.61 4.16 10.61
CA SER A 97 -0.22 2.82 11.08
C SER A 97 -0.67 1.70 10.12
N THR A 98 -0.59 1.96 8.81
CA THR A 98 -1.02 1.03 7.76
C THR A 98 0.17 0.37 7.06
N SER A 99 -0.09 -0.78 6.43
CA SER A 99 0.88 -1.43 5.55
C SER A 99 1.15 -0.58 4.30
N PHE A 100 2.42 -0.29 4.03
CA PHE A 100 2.87 0.41 2.84
C PHE A 100 3.30 -0.60 1.76
N PHE A 101 2.69 -0.50 0.57
CA PHE A 101 3.05 -1.35 -0.56
C PHE A 101 3.97 -0.58 -1.51
N ASN A 102 5.25 -0.94 -1.54
CA ASN A 102 6.23 -0.37 -2.45
C ASN A 102 6.39 -1.23 -3.70
N VAL A 103 5.68 -0.88 -4.77
CA VAL A 103 5.68 -1.69 -5.99
C VAL A 103 6.45 -0.98 -7.09
N SER A 104 7.44 -1.68 -7.66
CA SER A 104 8.17 -1.24 -8.84
C SER A 104 7.75 -2.05 -10.06
N ALA A 105 7.88 -1.48 -11.26
CA ALA A 105 7.56 -2.20 -12.50
C ALA A 105 8.42 -3.47 -12.68
N SER A 106 9.65 -3.46 -12.18
CA SER A 106 10.54 -4.63 -12.20
C SER A 106 10.05 -5.77 -11.31
N THR A 107 9.39 -5.47 -10.18
CA THR A 107 8.84 -6.50 -9.29
C THR A 107 7.61 -7.19 -9.90
N MET A 108 6.86 -6.49 -10.76
CA MET A 108 5.67 -7.04 -11.42
C MET A 108 5.96 -7.71 -12.78
N ALA A 109 7.17 -7.56 -13.31
CA ALA A 109 7.54 -8.12 -14.60
C ALA A 109 8.06 -9.56 -14.43
N SER A 110 7.28 -10.55 -14.88
CA SER A 110 7.72 -11.95 -14.94
C SER A 110 8.17 -12.36 -16.35
N LYS A 111 9.12 -13.30 -16.42
CA LYS A 111 9.54 -13.97 -17.66
C LYS A 111 8.45 -14.90 -18.22
N TYR A 112 7.58 -15.41 -17.35
CA TYR A 112 6.55 -16.38 -17.69
C TYR A 112 5.25 -15.69 -18.06
N ARG A 113 4.67 -16.10 -19.19
CA ARG A 113 3.44 -15.50 -19.74
C ARG A 113 2.25 -15.80 -18.82
N GLY A 114 1.52 -14.78 -18.39
CA GLY A 114 0.36 -14.91 -17.51
C GLY A 114 0.67 -14.70 -16.03
N ASP A 115 1.93 -14.72 -15.62
CA ASP A 115 2.30 -14.55 -14.21
C ASP A 115 2.26 -13.08 -13.77
N SER A 116 2.55 -12.14 -14.68
CA SER A 116 2.46 -10.71 -14.39
C SER A 116 1.03 -10.29 -14.05
N GLU A 117 0.01 -10.77 -14.77
CA GLU A 117 -1.39 -10.47 -14.48
C GLU A 117 -1.85 -11.10 -13.15
N LYS A 118 -1.38 -12.31 -12.85
CA LYS A 118 -1.62 -12.95 -11.55
C LYS A 118 -1.00 -12.16 -10.41
N LEU A 119 0.24 -11.70 -10.54
CA LEU A 119 0.93 -10.88 -9.53
C LEU A 119 0.15 -9.61 -9.21
N VAL A 120 -0.35 -8.90 -10.23
CA VAL A 120 -1.18 -7.71 -10.02
C VAL A 120 -2.46 -8.06 -9.27
N ARG A 121 -3.13 -9.15 -9.64
CA ARG A 121 -4.35 -9.60 -8.95
C ARG A 121 -4.08 -9.94 -7.48
N LEU A 122 -3.03 -10.73 -7.23
CA LEU A 122 -2.62 -11.13 -5.88
C LEU A 122 -2.21 -9.93 -5.04
N LEU A 123 -1.53 -8.94 -5.63
CA LEU A 123 -1.15 -7.71 -4.94
C LEU A 123 -2.38 -6.94 -4.43
N PHE A 124 -3.41 -6.77 -5.26
CA PHE A 124 -4.65 -6.11 -4.83
C PHE A 124 -5.45 -6.93 -3.82
N GLU A 125 -5.42 -8.26 -3.92
CA GLU A 125 -6.07 -9.15 -2.96
C GLU A 125 -5.36 -9.11 -1.60
N MET A 126 -4.03 -9.12 -1.61
CA MET A 126 -3.19 -8.94 -0.42
C MET A 126 -3.37 -7.56 0.21
N ALA A 127 -3.46 -6.51 -0.60
CA ALA A 127 -3.75 -5.16 -0.11
C ALA A 127 -5.11 -5.06 0.57
N ARG A 128 -6.13 -5.80 0.09
CA ARG A 128 -7.45 -5.87 0.75
C ARG A 128 -7.42 -6.67 2.04
N PHE A 129 -6.60 -7.72 2.10
CA PHE A 129 -6.44 -8.53 3.31
C PHE A 129 -5.74 -7.75 4.43
N TYR A 130 -4.74 -6.93 4.08
CA TYR A 130 -4.00 -6.09 5.03
C TYR A 130 -4.61 -4.69 5.24
N ALA A 131 -5.70 -4.36 4.55
CA ALA A 131 -6.37 -3.06 4.71
C ALA A 131 -7.02 -2.93 6.09
N PRO A 132 -6.90 -1.77 6.76
CA PRO A 132 -7.88 -1.30 7.73
C PRO A 132 -9.15 -0.76 7.06
#